data_AF-A0A3C2A2L5-F1
#
_entry.id   AF-A0A3C2A2L5-F1
#
_cell.length_a   1.000
_cell.length_b   1.000
_cell.length_c   1.000
_cell.angle_alpha   90.00
_cell.angle_beta   90.00
_cell.angle_gamma   90.00
#
_symmetry.space_group_name_H-M   'P 1'
#
loop_
_entity.id
_entity.type
_entity.pdbx_description
1 polymer ?
#
loop_
_entity_poly.entity_id
_entity_poly.type
_entity_poly.pdbx_seq_one_letter_code
_entity_poly.pdbx_strand_id
1 'polypeptide(L)' 'MNNKTLVELLELEQIDDNLFRGQNFPTSWGVIFGGQILAQSLHAARRTVAPER' A
#
# COMPACT_ATOMS: atom_id res chain seq x y z
N MET A 1 -18.29 -10.06 6.56
CA MET A 1 -17.00 -10.01 5.85
C MET A 1 -16.74 -8.56 5.50
N ASN A 2 -15.73 -7.92 6.09
CA ASN A 2 -15.33 -6.56 5.69
C ASN A 2 -14.73 -6.63 4.29
N ASN A 3 -15.51 -6.22 3.29
CA ASN A 3 -15.07 -6.18 1.91
C ASN A 3 -14.25 -4.90 1.71
N LYS A 4 -12.95 -4.95 2.03
CA LYS A 4 -12.07 -3.83 1.78
C LYS A 4 -11.94 -3.61 0.29
N THR A 5 -12.21 -2.40 -0.15
CA THR A 5 -12.04 -2.04 -1.55
C THR A 5 -10.56 -2.00 -1.90
N LEU A 6 -10.23 -2.14 -3.20
CA LEU A 6 -8.83 -1.99 -3.65
C LEU A 6 -8.24 -0.66 -3.20
N VAL A 7 -9.02 0.43 -3.25
CA VAL A 7 -8.58 1.76 -2.80
C VAL A 7 -8.17 1.74 -1.33
N GLU A 8 -8.97 1.14 -0.46
CA GLU A 8 -8.65 1.03 0.98
C GLU A 8 -7.40 0.20 1.26
N LEU A 9 -7.07 -0.77 0.40
CA LEU A 9 -5.82 -1.53 0.52
C LEU A 9 -4.59 -0.74 0.07
N LEU A 10 -4.77 0.27 -0.78
CA LEU A 10 -3.66 1.11 -1.25
C LEU A 10 -3.29 2.22 -0.26
N GLU A 11 -4.17 2.52 0.69
CA GLU A 11 -3.88 3.46 1.77
C GLU A 11 -2.74 2.91 2.66
N LEU A 12 -1.77 3.78 2.92
CA LEU A 12 -0.59 3.47 3.72
C LEU A 12 -0.56 4.31 4.98
N GLU A 13 -0.41 3.64 6.11
CA GLU A 13 -0.06 4.28 7.38
C GLU A 13 1.40 4.73 7.30
N GLN A 14 1.66 6.02 7.54
CA GLN A 14 3.02 6.53 7.65
C GLN A 14 3.50 6.38 9.08
N ILE A 15 4.63 5.71 9.27
CA ILE A 15 5.26 5.48 10.57
C ILE A 15 6.42 6.45 10.78
N ASP A 16 7.14 6.80 9.72
CA ASP A 16 8.29 7.71 9.72
C ASP A 16 8.47 8.38 8.34
N ASP A 17 9.47 9.24 8.17
CA ASP A 17 9.74 10.01 6.94
C ASP A 17 9.81 9.14 5.68
N ASN A 18 10.36 7.93 5.79
CA ASN A 18 10.49 6.97 4.69
C ASN A 18 9.97 5.58 5.05
N LEU A 19 9.14 5.46 6.09
CA LEU A 19 8.61 4.19 6.58
C LEU A 19 7.09 4.18 6.53
N PHE A 20 6.54 3.22 5.77
CA PHE A 20 5.11 3.07 5.55
C PHE A 20 4.67 1.64 5.81
N ARG A 21 3.46 1.47 6.37
CA ARG A 21 2.81 0.17 6.58
C ARG A 21 1.57 0.04 5.72
N GLY A 22 1.60 -0.94 4.83
CA GLY A 22 0.44 -1.36 4.03
C GLY A 22 -0.33 -2.50 4.68
N GLN A 23 -1.59 -2.63 4.30
CA GLN A 23 -2.42 -3.76 4.68
C GLN A 23 -2.48 -4.79 3.56
N ASN A 24 -2.55 -6.07 3.91
CA ASN A 24 -2.66 -7.15 2.95
C ASN A 24 -4.10 -7.64 2.85
N PHE A 25 -4.52 -7.97 1.63
CA PHE A 25 -5.75 -8.73 1.47
C PHE A 25 -5.47 -10.18 1.86
N PRO A 26 -6.22 -10.78 2.81
CA PRO A 26 -5.99 -12.16 3.20
C PRO A 26 -6.39 -13.08 2.05
N THR A 27 -5.40 -13.72 1.43
CA THR A 27 -5.64 -14.77 0.43
C THR A 27 -5.53 -16.13 1.10
N SER A 28 -6.38 -17.07 0.69
CA SER A 28 -6.37 -18.44 1.24
C SER A 28 -5.11 -19.23 0.87
N TRP A 29 -4.29 -18.73 -0.05
CA TRP A 29 -3.09 -19.39 -0.56
C TRP A 29 -1.78 -18.78 -0.03
N GLY A 30 -1.86 -17.84 0.91
CA GLY A 30 -0.69 -17.27 1.59
C GLY A 30 0.21 -16.40 0.69
N VAL A 31 -0.21 -16.14 -0.55
CA VAL A 31 0.50 -15.28 -1.51
C VAL A 31 -0.17 -13.93 -1.61
N ILE A 32 0.63 -12.87 -1.60
CA ILE A 32 0.12 -11.51 -1.82
C ILE A 32 0.14 -11.24 -3.32
N PHE A 33 -0.91 -10.58 -3.82
CA PHE A 33 -0.97 -10.19 -5.22
C PHE A 33 0.14 -9.17 -5.54
N GLY A 34 1.03 -9.49 -6.48
CA GLY A 34 2.18 -8.64 -6.81
C GLY A 34 1.79 -7.22 -7.24
N GLY A 35 0.65 -7.06 -7.92
CA GLY A 35 0.13 -5.73 -8.29
C GLY A 35 -0.24 -4.87 -7.08
N GLN A 36 -0.67 -5.49 -5.97
CA GLN A 36 -0.94 -4.76 -4.72
C GLN A 36 0.35 -4.21 -4.12
N ILE A 37 1.40 -5.04 -4.04
CA ILE A 37 2.71 -4.63 -3.52
C ILE A 37 3.31 -3.51 -4.38
N LEU A 38 3.22 -3.64 -5.71
CA LEU A 38 3.69 -2.63 -6.65
C LEU A 38 2.97 -1.29 -6.42
N ALA A 39 1.65 -1.31 -6.34
CA ALA A 39 0.84 -0.11 -6.19
C ALA A 39 1.07 0.58 -4.84
N GLN A 40 1.16 -0.18 -3.75
CA GLN A 40 1.53 0.35 -2.43
C GLN A 40 2.94 0.96 -2.45
N SER A 41 3.92 0.28 -3.05
CA SER A 41 5.30 0.78 -3.14
C SER A 41 5.38 2.09 -3.92
N LEU A 42 4.66 2.19 -5.04
CA LEU A 42 4.58 3.41 -5.83
C LEU A 42 3.88 4.54 -5.07
N HIS A 43 2.83 4.23 -4.31
CA HIS A 43 2.12 5.22 -3.49
C HIS A 43 3.02 5.80 -2.39
N ALA A 44 3.79 4.95 -1.69
CA ALA A 44 4.80 5.39 -0.73
C ALA A 44 5.85 6.29 -1.38
N ALA A 45 6.41 5.88 -2.52
CA ALA A 45 7.41 6.65 -3.25
C ALA A 45 6.90 8.03 -3.69
N ARG A 46 5.62 8.12 -4.12
CA ARG A 46 5.02 9.41 -4.49
C ARG A 46 4.95 10.38 -3.29
N ARG A 47 4.72 9.86 -2.08
CA ARG A 47 4.62 10.67 -0.85
C ARG A 47 5.97 11.21 -0.35
N THR A 48 7.08 10.68 -0.84
CA THR A 48 8.44 11.11 -0.46
C THR A 48 9.07 12.03 -1.51
N VAL A 49 8.35 12.34 -2.58
CA VAL A 49 8.79 13.26 -3.63
C VAL A 49 8.18 14.64 -3.36
N ALA A 50 9.00 15.69 -3.52
CA ALA A 50 8.55 17.07 -3.33
C ALA A 50 7.40 17.39 -4.32
N PRO A 51 6.39 18.17 -3.94
CA PRO A 51 5.22 18.46 -4.79
C PRO A 51 5.54 19.10 -6.15
N GLU A 52 6.73 19.70 -6.25
CA GLU A 52 7.20 20.43 -7.43
C GLU A 52 7.89 19.53 -8.47
N ARG A 53 7.93 18.20 -8.24
CA ARG A 53 8.58 17.21 -9.11
C ARG A 53 7.59 16.29 -9.81
#